data_AF-A0A9Q8JJ53-F1
#
_entry.id   AF-A0A9Q8JJ53-F1
#
_cell.length_a   1.000
_cell.length_b   1.000
_cell.length_c   1.000
_cell.angle_alpha   90.00
_cell.angle_beta   90.00
_cell.angle_gamma   90.00
#
_symmetry.space_group_name_H-M   'P 1'
#
loop_
_entity.id
_entity.type
_entity.pdbx_description
1 polymer ?
#
loop_
_entity_poly.entity_id
_entity_poly.type
_entity_poly.pdbx_seq_one_letter_code
_entity_poly.pdbx_strand_id
1 'polypeptide(L)'
;MGSTTLSIDEKMTVRRVRSFFTDELPKLQLLAHVRLSSVNLDEMPAHHSNENTTVDKMTRQVQAQMYLEDMVDALNVLPDMERKVIILKYIEGLRWFAISDRLHLSVRRLQEIMQNALNSFDLAFLETLDSI
;
A
#
# COMPACT_ATOMS: atom_id res chain seq x y z
N MET A 1 -24.88 21.16 -2.03
CA MET A 1 -25.49 19.82 -2.03
C MET A 1 -25.05 19.13 -3.32
N GLY A 2 -23.90 18.47 -3.28
CA GLY A 2 -23.35 17.73 -4.41
C GLY A 2 -22.68 16.49 -3.85
N SER A 3 -23.50 15.53 -3.42
CA SER A 3 -23.03 14.19 -3.10
C SER A 3 -22.55 13.57 -4.41
N THR A 4 -21.26 13.71 -4.71
CA THR A 4 -20.61 12.97 -5.78
C THR A 4 -20.72 11.51 -5.38
N THR A 5 -21.60 10.80 -6.08
CA THR A 5 -21.82 9.36 -5.99
C THR A 5 -20.53 8.66 -6.38
N LEU A 6 -19.60 8.50 -5.44
CA LEU A 6 -18.52 7.54 -5.51
C LEU A 6 -19.10 6.15 -5.29
N SER A 7 -20.00 5.74 -6.20
CA SER A 7 -20.18 4.33 -6.54
C SER A 7 -18.96 3.93 -7.37
N ILE A 8 -17.77 4.11 -6.78
CA ILE A 8 -16.55 3.50 -7.26
C ILE A 8 -16.87 2.00 -7.28
N ASP A 9 -16.87 1.41 -8.46
CA ASP A 9 -17.10 -0.02 -8.65
C ASP A 9 -16.03 -0.77 -7.85
N GLU A 10 -16.39 -1.22 -6.64
CA GLU A 10 -15.46 -1.81 -5.66
C GLU A 10 -14.62 -2.93 -6.30
N LYS A 11 -15.20 -3.68 -7.24
CA LYS A 11 -14.48 -4.74 -7.96
C LYS A 11 -13.42 -4.19 -8.92
N MET A 12 -13.70 -3.08 -9.59
CA MET A 12 -12.72 -2.40 -10.44
C MET A 12 -11.60 -1.79 -9.61
N THR A 13 -11.93 -1.28 -8.43
CA THR A 13 -10.95 -0.75 -7.47
C THR A 13 -10.04 -1.84 -6.92
N VAL A 14 -10.58 -2.95 -6.41
CA VAL A 14 -9.78 -4.08 -5.93
C VAL A 14 -8.84 -4.60 -7.03
N ARG A 15 -9.31 -4.65 -8.28
CA ARG A 15 -8.48 -5.06 -9.42
C ARG A 15 -7.34 -4.07 -9.67
N ARG A 16 -7.63 -2.77 -9.66
CA ARG A 16 -6.63 -1.71 -9.83
C ARG A 16 -5.58 -1.76 -8.73
N VAL A 17 -6.00 -1.80 -7.47
CA VAL A 17 -5.10 -1.88 -6.31
C VAL A 17 -4.26 -3.17 -6.36
N ARG A 18 -4.87 -4.29 -6.75
CA ARG A 18 -4.12 -5.54 -6.95
C ARG A 18 -3.06 -5.41 -8.05
N SER A 19 -3.42 -4.84 -9.20
CA SER A 19 -2.47 -4.59 -10.30
C SER A 19 -1.34 -3.66 -9.88
N PHE A 20 -1.66 -2.63 -9.08
CA PHE A 20 -0.65 -1.76 -8.49
C PHE A 20 0.38 -2.56 -7.68
N PHE A 21 -0.07 -3.39 -6.74
CA PHE A 21 0.82 -4.19 -5.90
C PHE A 21 1.64 -5.23 -6.69
N THR A 22 1.12 -5.76 -7.80
CA THR A 22 1.83 -6.79 -8.59
C THR A 22 2.76 -6.20 -9.66
N ASP A 23 2.38 -5.08 -10.27
CA ASP A 23 3.01 -4.60 -11.51
C ASP A 23 3.73 -3.26 -11.34
N GLU A 24 3.23 -2.39 -10.44
CA GLU A 24 3.77 -1.03 -10.24
C GLU A 24 4.70 -0.96 -9.02
N LEU A 25 4.31 -1.56 -7.89
CA LEU A 25 5.12 -1.56 -6.67
C LEU A 25 6.56 -2.06 -6.90
N PRO A 26 6.81 -3.17 -7.63
CA PRO A 26 8.19 -3.60 -7.90
C PRO A 26 9.00 -2.58 -8.72
N LYS A 27 8.36 -1.84 -9.62
CA LYS A 27 9.01 -0.79 -10.43
C LYS A 27 9.33 0.43 -9.56
N LEU A 28 8.41 0.82 -8.68
CA LEU A 28 8.60 1.92 -7.72
C LEU A 28 9.75 1.61 -6.75
N GLN A 29 9.79 0.40 -6.21
CA GLN A 29 10.90 -0.08 -5.37
C GLN A 29 12.26 0.00 -6.09
N LEU A 30 12.31 -0.42 -7.37
CA LEU A 30 13.53 -0.32 -8.18
C LEU A 30 13.95 1.14 -8.41
N LEU A 31 12.99 2.04 -8.71
CA LEU A 31 13.26 3.46 -8.92
C LEU A 31 13.73 4.16 -7.64
N ALA A 32 13.10 3.84 -6.51
CA ALA A 32 13.44 4.38 -5.19
C ALA A 32 14.75 3.80 -4.63
N HIS A 33 15.27 2.72 -5.21
CA HIS A 33 16.35 1.89 -4.66
C HIS A 33 16.04 1.36 -3.25
N VAL A 34 14.77 1.04 -2.99
CA VAL A 34 14.27 0.54 -1.69
C VAL A 34 13.54 -0.79 -1.90
N ARG A 35 13.78 -1.76 -1.01
CA ARG A 35 13.00 -3.00 -0.95
C ARG A 35 12.22 -3.03 0.36
N LEU A 36 10.89 -2.96 0.27
CA LEU A 36 10.03 -2.98 1.45
C LEU A 36 10.08 -4.32 2.19
N SER A 37 10.45 -5.42 1.52
CA SER A 37 10.61 -6.72 2.16
C SER A 37 11.84 -6.82 3.07
N SER A 38 12.81 -5.92 2.92
CA SER A 38 14.03 -5.87 3.75
C SER A 38 14.03 -4.75 4.77
N VAL A 39 13.04 -3.85 4.73
CA VAL A 39 12.90 -2.72 5.64
C VAL A 39 11.73 -3.02 6.57
N ASN A 40 11.90 -2.86 7.88
CA ASN A 40 10.75 -2.90 8.78
C ASN A 40 9.87 -1.70 8.43
N LEU A 41 8.63 -1.96 8.02
CA LEU A 41 7.67 -0.91 7.64
C LEU A 41 7.44 0.09 8.79
N ASP A 42 7.58 -0.37 10.03
CA ASP A 42 7.50 0.46 11.24
C ASP A 42 8.75 1.33 11.50
N GLU A 43 9.89 1.03 10.86
CA GLU A 43 11.15 1.77 10.99
C GLU A 43 11.43 2.64 9.76
N MET A 44 10.49 2.72 8.81
CA MET A 44 10.68 3.57 7.64
C MET A 44 10.76 5.02 8.13
N PRO A 45 11.85 5.76 7.83
CA PRO A 45 11.98 7.11 8.32
C PRO A 45 10.85 7.95 7.73
N ALA A 46 9.88 8.33 8.57
CA ALA A 46 8.90 9.33 8.21
C ALA A 46 9.67 10.62 7.90
N HIS A 47 9.84 10.92 6.62
CA HIS A 47 10.53 12.12 6.22
C HIS A 47 9.58 13.30 6.47
N HIS A 48 9.55 13.79 7.72
CA HIS A 48 9.04 15.12 8.02
C HIS A 48 10.00 16.12 7.36
N SER A 49 9.86 16.32 6.06
CA SER A 49 10.61 17.32 5.32
C SER A 49 10.14 18.70 5.76
N ASN A 50 10.70 19.18 6.87
CA ASN A 50 10.82 20.59 7.15
C ASN A 50 12.06 21.13 6.41
N GLU A 51 12.07 21.03 5.08
CA GLU A 51 13.08 21.69 4.25
C GLU A 51 12.40 22.44 3.11
N ASN A 52 12.10 23.69 3.43
CA ASN A 52 11.87 24.79 2.51
C ASN A 52 13.13 25.05 1.67
N THR A 53 13.48 24.14 0.76
CA THR A 53 14.56 24.35 -0.20
C THR A 53 14.27 23.65 -1.53
N THR A 54 13.92 24.47 -2.51
CA THR A 54 14.09 24.23 -3.95
C THR A 54 13.00 23.37 -4.61
N VAL A 55 11.96 24.07 -5.05
CA VAL A 55 10.90 23.63 -6.00
C VAL A 55 11.45 23.07 -7.33
N ASP A 56 12.77 22.99 -7.55
CA ASP A 56 13.34 22.92 -8.91
C ASP A 56 14.05 21.61 -9.30
N LYS A 57 14.22 20.62 -8.41
CA LYS A 57 14.67 19.26 -8.81
C LYS A 57 14.13 18.15 -7.91
N MET A 58 12.81 17.92 -7.91
CA MET A 58 12.32 16.60 -7.50
C MET A 58 12.85 15.56 -8.49
N THR A 59 13.87 14.80 -8.08
CA THR A 59 14.33 13.67 -8.87
C THR A 59 13.27 12.58 -8.85
N ARG A 60 13.15 11.80 -9.93
CA ARG A 60 12.20 10.67 -10.00
C ARG A 60 12.35 9.68 -8.84
N GLN A 61 13.55 9.59 -8.26
CA GLN A 61 13.83 8.77 -7.09
C GLN A 61 13.17 9.32 -5.83
N VAL A 62 13.30 10.62 -5.55
CA VAL A 62 12.66 11.25 -4.37
C VAL A 62 11.14 11.15 -4.47
N GLN A 63 10.57 11.39 -5.65
CA GLN A 63 9.13 11.22 -5.86
C GLN A 63 8.66 9.78 -5.61
N ALA A 64 9.44 8.78 -6.06
CA ALA A 64 9.13 7.37 -5.82
C ALA A 64 9.25 7.00 -4.34
N GLN A 65 10.16 7.61 -3.59
CA GLN A 65 10.29 7.42 -2.14
C GLN A 65 9.07 8.00 -1.40
N MET A 66 8.68 9.24 -1.68
CA MET A 66 7.47 9.86 -1.09
C MET A 66 6.23 9.00 -1.35
N TYR A 67 6.05 8.53 -2.57
CA TYR A 67 4.92 7.67 -2.91
C TYR A 67 4.93 6.32 -2.17
N LEU A 68 6.11 5.77 -1.88
CA LEU A 68 6.23 4.58 -1.03
C LEU A 68 5.93 4.89 0.44
N GLU A 69 6.29 6.08 0.93
CA GLU A 69 5.96 6.54 2.28
C GLU A 69 4.44 6.69 2.46
N ASP A 70 3.76 7.38 1.54
CA ASP A 70 2.29 7.50 1.55
C ASP A 70 1.62 6.12 1.54
N MET A 71 2.18 5.17 0.78
CA MET A 71 1.68 3.79 0.73
C MET A 71 1.86 3.07 2.07
N VAL A 72 2.98 3.29 2.77
CA VAL A 72 3.23 2.71 4.10
C VAL A 72 2.32 3.32 5.14
N ASP A 73 2.10 4.63 5.10
CA ASP A 73 1.17 5.31 6.00
C ASP A 73 -0.26 4.81 5.81
N ALA A 74 -0.69 4.65 4.56
CA ALA A 74 -1.97 4.03 4.24
C ALA A 74 -2.05 2.58 4.77
N LEU A 75 -0.99 1.77 4.65
CA LEU A 75 -0.98 0.43 5.24
C LEU A 75 -1.07 0.45 6.77
N ASN A 76 -0.45 1.44 7.43
CA ASN A 76 -0.38 1.51 8.89
C ASN A 76 -1.75 1.81 9.54
N VAL A 77 -2.64 2.53 8.85
CA VAL A 77 -4.01 2.79 9.35
C VAL A 77 -4.97 1.61 9.18
N LEU A 78 -4.59 0.58 8.40
CA LEU A 78 -5.43 -0.61 8.22
C LEU A 78 -5.51 -1.47 9.50
N PRO A 79 -6.63 -2.19 9.70
CA PRO A 79 -6.72 -3.20 10.74
C PRO A 79 -5.58 -4.22 10.64
N ASP A 80 -5.04 -4.65 11.78
CA ASP A 80 -3.83 -5.50 11.86
C ASP A 80 -3.90 -6.75 10.96
N MET A 81 -5.06 -7.42 10.91
CA MET A 81 -5.22 -8.62 10.09
C MET A 81 -5.23 -8.30 8.58
N GLU A 82 -5.84 -7.18 8.20
CA GLU A 82 -5.88 -6.70 6.81
C GLU A 82 -4.47 -6.29 6.35
N ARG A 83 -3.78 -5.48 7.16
CA ARG A 83 -2.39 -5.07 6.94
C ARG A 83 -1.47 -6.29 6.79
N LYS A 84 -1.53 -7.24 7.74
CA LYS A 84 -0.72 -8.47 7.70
C LYS A 84 -0.95 -9.28 6.42
N VAL A 85 -2.20 -9.46 6.00
CA VAL A 85 -2.51 -10.24 4.79
C VAL A 85 -1.95 -9.58 3.52
N ILE A 86 -2.00 -8.25 3.42
CA ILE A 86 -1.38 -7.49 2.32
C ILE A 86 0.15 -7.65 2.34
N ILE A 87 0.79 -7.40 3.48
CA ILE A 87 2.26 -7.50 3.64
C ILE A 87 2.74 -8.88 3.24
N LEU A 88 2.16 -9.94 3.82
CA LEU A 88 2.57 -11.32 3.53
C LEU A 88 2.38 -11.66 2.05
N LYS A 89 1.33 -11.16 1.41
CA LYS A 89 1.01 -11.51 0.02
C LYS A 89 1.86 -10.77 -1.00
N TYR A 90 2.01 -9.46 -0.86
CA TYR A 90 2.58 -8.60 -1.90
C TYR A 90 3.98 -8.09 -1.57
N ILE A 91 4.27 -7.86 -0.28
CA ILE A 91 5.59 -7.37 0.14
C ILE A 91 6.54 -8.56 0.36
N GLU A 92 6.12 -9.56 1.13
CA GLU A 92 6.91 -10.80 1.32
C GLU A 92 6.75 -11.81 0.17
N GLY A 93 5.76 -11.60 -0.72
CA GLY A 93 5.56 -12.44 -1.91
C GLY A 93 5.10 -13.87 -1.62
N LEU A 94 4.51 -14.13 -0.45
CA LEU A 94 4.10 -15.48 -0.06
C LEU A 94 2.92 -16.01 -0.89
N ARG A 95 2.86 -17.35 -1.01
CA ARG A 95 1.73 -18.06 -1.61
C ARG A 95 0.64 -18.26 -0.58
N TRP A 96 -0.62 -18.38 -1.04
CA TRP A 96 -1.78 -18.50 -0.15
C TRP A 96 -1.68 -19.63 0.88
N PHE A 97 -1.10 -20.77 0.53
CA PHE A 97 -0.92 -21.87 1.49
C PHE A 97 0.05 -21.51 2.61
N ALA A 98 1.13 -20.77 2.33
CA ALA A 98 2.10 -20.35 3.34
C ALA A 98 1.51 -19.28 4.28
N ILE A 99 0.67 -18.39 3.72
CA ILE A 99 -0.07 -17.40 4.51
C ILE A 99 -1.12 -18.11 5.38
N SER A 100 -1.81 -19.11 4.82
CA SER A 100 -2.80 -19.94 5.51
C SER A 100 -2.18 -20.67 6.69
N ASP A 101 -1.02 -21.27 6.49
CA ASP A 101 -0.25 -21.93 7.54
C ASP A 101 0.20 -20.94 8.63
N ARG A 102 0.78 -19.80 8.24
CA ARG A 102 1.32 -18.78 9.16
C ARG A 102 0.23 -18.07 9.99
N LEU A 103 -0.97 -17.89 9.44
CA LEU A 103 -2.07 -17.21 10.12
C LEU A 103 -3.10 -18.18 10.71
N HIS A 104 -2.94 -19.49 10.51
CA HIS A 104 -3.90 -20.52 10.91
C HIS A 104 -5.35 -20.25 10.43
N LEU A 105 -5.48 -19.69 9.22
CA LEU A 105 -6.75 -19.35 8.59
C LEU A 105 -6.90 -20.08 7.26
N SER A 106 -8.14 -20.43 6.88
CA SER A 106 -8.39 -21.02 5.57
C SER A 106 -8.10 -20.03 4.44
N VAL A 107 -7.65 -20.54 3.28
CA VAL A 107 -7.40 -19.71 2.09
C VAL A 107 -8.63 -18.90 1.70
N ARG A 108 -9.83 -19.48 1.84
CA ARG A 108 -11.09 -18.76 1.58
C ARG A 108 -11.23 -17.55 2.50
N ARG A 109 -11.02 -17.74 3.82
CA ARG A 109 -11.13 -16.64 4.78
C ARG A 109 -10.08 -15.56 4.51
N LEU A 110 -8.87 -15.95 4.12
CA LEU A 110 -7.81 -15.02 3.74
C LEU A 110 -8.17 -14.21 2.48
N GLN A 111 -8.85 -14.82 1.51
CA GLN A 111 -9.32 -14.11 0.31
C GLN A 111 -10.41 -13.09 0.64
N GLU A 112 -11.34 -13.42 1.54
CA GLU A 112 -12.35 -12.48 2.04
C GLU A 112 -11.69 -11.30 2.76
N ILE A 113 -10.74 -11.58 3.67
CA ILE A 113 -9.96 -10.55 4.36
C ILE A 113 -9.19 -9.69 3.35
N MET A 114 -8.53 -10.30 2.36
CA MET A 114 -7.79 -9.58 1.32
C MET A 114 -8.71 -8.65 0.51
N GLN A 115 -9.93 -9.08 0.20
CA GLN A 115 -10.86 -8.23 -0.55
C GLN A 115 -11.22 -6.98 0.26
N ASN A 116 -11.53 -7.13 1.55
CA ASN A 116 -11.80 -6.01 2.44
C ASN A 116 -10.56 -5.12 2.59
N ALA A 117 -9.39 -5.73 2.82
CA ALA A 117 -8.13 -5.03 2.98
C ALA A 117 -7.79 -4.13 1.77
N LEU A 118 -8.03 -4.61 0.55
CA LEU A 118 -7.77 -3.83 -0.66
C LEU A 118 -8.73 -2.65 -0.82
N ASN A 119 -9.98 -2.77 -0.34
CA ASN A 119 -10.92 -1.65 -0.29
C ASN A 119 -10.51 -0.63 0.78
N SER A 120 -10.21 -1.10 2.00
CA SER A 120 -9.73 -0.26 3.10
C SER A 120 -8.46 0.51 2.70
N PHE A 121 -7.55 -0.17 2.00
CA PHE A 121 -6.33 0.44 1.48
C PHE A 121 -6.58 1.52 0.43
N ASP A 122 -7.47 1.31 -0.55
CA ASP A 122 -7.77 2.34 -1.56
C ASP A 122 -8.29 3.62 -0.91
N LEU A 123 -9.18 3.49 0.09
CA LEU A 123 -9.71 4.63 0.83
C LEU A 123 -8.62 5.34 1.62
N ALA A 124 -7.85 4.60 2.42
CA ALA A 124 -6.76 5.17 3.21
C ALA A 124 -5.71 5.87 2.33
N PHE A 125 -5.38 5.28 1.18
CA PHE A 125 -4.38 5.82 0.27
C PHE A 125 -4.88 7.07 -0.49
N LEU A 126 -6.17 7.16 -0.80
CA LEU A 126 -6.75 8.38 -1.34
C LEU A 126 -6.73 9.51 -0.30
N GLU A 127 -7.05 9.21 0.96
CA GLU A 127 -6.99 10.19 2.05
C GLU A 127 -5.56 10.72 2.30
N THR A 128 -4.53 9.88 2.16
CA THR A 128 -3.14 10.34 2.26
C THR A 128 -2.75 11.28 1.12
N LEU A 129 -3.23 11.04 -0.10
CA LEU A 129 -2.94 11.89 -1.26
C LEU A 129 -3.69 13.23 -1.24
N ASP A 130 -4.93 13.24 -0.75
CA ASP A 130 -5.75 14.46 -0.62
C ASP A 130 -5.31 15.38 0.54
N SER A 131 -4.45 14.89 1.44
CA SER A 131 -3.94 15.64 2.58
C SER A 131 -2.68 16.48 2.27
N ILE A 132 -2.25 16.52 1.00
CA ILE A 132 -1.08 17.27 0.49
C ILE A 132 -1.53 18.48 -0.34
#